data_AF-A0A8B0SHD9-F1
#
_entry.id   AF-A0A8B0SHD9-F1
#
_cell.length_a   1.000
_cell.length_b   1.000
_cell.length_c   1.000
_cell.angle_alpha   90.00
_cell.angle_beta   90.00
_cell.angle_gamma   90.00
#
_symmetry.space_group_name_H-M   'P 1'
#
loop_
_entity.id
_entity.type
_entity.pdbx_description
1 polymer ?
#
loop_
_entity_poly.entity_id
_entity_poly.type
_entity_poly.pdbx_seq_one_letter_code
_entity_poly.pdbx_strand_id
1 'polypeptide(L)'
;MKYAFIQQHSREFCIPRLCQALGVARSSYYEWLERQSKPRQREQRQAMLDTRVATAFQVKKSCYGAWRLCQLLAKDGWCYNRKTIANSMKRQGLVAKAARKFKATTHSRHSLPVSPNLLEQNFTATAPNQKWVGAPYVRLVVAFIDFDNWGRNG
;
A
#
# COMPACT_ATOMS: atom_id res chain seq x y z
N MET A 1 27.44 22.43 -27.13
CA MET A 1 27.85 21.37 -26.18
C MET A 1 29.09 20.65 -26.72
N LYS A 2 30.29 20.87 -26.14
CA LYS A 2 31.54 20.25 -26.65
C LYS A 2 31.70 18.78 -26.25
N TYR A 3 31.41 18.43 -24.99
CA TYR A 3 31.60 17.07 -24.49
C TYR A 3 30.63 16.03 -25.08
N ALA A 4 29.37 16.41 -25.29
CA ALA A 4 28.36 15.54 -25.93
C ALA A 4 28.75 15.20 -27.38
N PHE A 5 29.31 16.16 -28.12
CA PHE A 5 29.84 15.94 -29.46
C PHE A 5 31.02 14.95 -29.46
N ILE A 6 31.95 15.09 -28.51
CA ILE A 6 33.08 14.13 -28.36
C ILE A 6 32.56 12.73 -28.07
N GLN A 7 31.52 12.58 -27.23
CA GLN A 7 30.92 11.28 -26.91
C GLN A 7 30.22 10.65 -28.13
N GLN A 8 29.50 11.44 -28.92
CA GLN A 8 28.80 10.94 -30.11
C GLN A 8 29.77 10.38 -31.15
N HIS A 9 30.91 11.03 -31.34
CA HIS A 9 31.92 10.66 -32.35
C HIS A 9 33.10 9.85 -31.78
N SER A 10 33.03 9.39 -30.52
CA SER A 10 34.12 8.66 -29.87
C SER A 10 34.38 7.26 -30.47
N ARG A 11 33.43 6.76 -31.27
CA ARG A 11 33.55 5.47 -31.99
C ARG A 11 34.23 5.61 -33.34
N GLU A 12 34.20 6.81 -33.92
CA GLU A 12 34.72 7.10 -35.26
C GLU A 12 36.12 7.75 -35.20
N PHE A 13 36.38 8.53 -34.14
CA PHE A 13 37.63 9.28 -34.00
C PHE A 13 38.25 9.08 -32.62
N CYS A 14 39.59 9.15 -32.57
CA CYS A 14 40.32 9.09 -31.31
C CYS A 14 39.99 10.31 -30.43
N ILE A 15 39.58 10.06 -29.18
CA ILE A 15 39.20 11.08 -28.19
C ILE A 15 40.27 12.18 -28.02
N PRO A 16 41.59 11.89 -27.94
CA PRO A 16 42.61 12.94 -27.80
C PRO A 16 42.59 13.93 -28.96
N ARG A 17 42.34 13.45 -30.18
CA ARG A 17 42.31 14.25 -31.40
C ARG A 17 41.09 15.18 -31.44
N LEU A 18 39.93 14.67 -31.01
CA LEU A 18 38.72 15.47 -30.82
C LEU A 18 38.88 16.52 -29.72
N CYS A 19 39.50 16.17 -28.60
CA CYS A 19 39.79 17.11 -27.51
C CYS A 19 40.67 18.27 -27.99
N GLN A 20 41.72 17.95 -28.75
CA GLN A 20 42.61 18.96 -29.34
C GLN A 20 41.87 19.85 -30.36
N ALA A 21 41.08 19.26 -31.26
CA ALA A 21 40.32 19.99 -32.27
C ALA A 21 39.28 20.96 -31.66
N LEU A 22 38.70 20.60 -30.51
CA LEU A 22 37.68 21.41 -29.83
C LEU A 22 38.24 22.35 -28.74
N GLY A 23 39.56 22.30 -28.50
CA GLY A 23 40.24 23.08 -27.46
C GLY A 23 39.79 22.72 -26.06
N VAL A 24 39.67 21.42 -25.76
CA VAL A 24 39.19 20.90 -24.47
C VAL A 24 40.27 20.03 -23.83
N ALA A 25 40.49 20.17 -22.53
CA ALA A 25 41.40 19.30 -21.80
C ALA A 25 40.85 17.87 -21.70
N ARG A 26 41.71 16.87 -21.92
CA ARG A 26 41.33 15.45 -21.88
C ARG A 26 40.79 15.03 -20.51
N SER A 27 41.37 15.55 -19.43
CA SER A 27 40.90 15.34 -18.05
C SER A 27 39.46 15.81 -17.87
N SER A 28 39.13 17.01 -18.35
CA SER A 28 37.78 17.57 -18.26
C SER A 28 36.72 16.74 -18.99
N TYR A 29 37.09 16.09 -20.11
CA TYR A 29 36.19 15.16 -20.81
C TYR A 29 35.88 13.92 -19.96
N TYR A 30 36.89 13.29 -19.35
CA TYR A 30 36.67 12.13 -18.50
C TYR A 30 35.97 12.47 -17.19
N GLU A 31 36.26 13.62 -16.58
CA GLU A 31 35.49 14.11 -15.43
C GLU A 31 34.02 14.34 -15.80
N TRP A 32 33.75 14.90 -16.97
CA TRP A 32 32.39 15.06 -17.45
C TRP A 32 31.71 13.70 -17.64
N LEU A 33 32.41 12.72 -18.22
CA LEU A 33 31.91 11.36 -18.40
C LEU A 33 31.61 10.69 -17.05
N GLU A 34 32.46 10.88 -16.05
CA GLU A 34 32.26 10.36 -14.69
C GLU A 34 31.07 11.03 -13.97
N ARG A 35 30.86 12.34 -14.20
CA ARG A 35 29.68 13.04 -13.69
C ARG A 35 28.38 12.61 -14.37
N GLN A 36 28.43 12.11 -15.61
CA GLN A 36 27.27 11.55 -16.29
C GLN A 36 26.90 10.16 -15.77
N SER A 37 27.90 9.35 -15.38
CA SER A 37 27.65 7.99 -14.88
C SER A 37 27.22 7.95 -13.41
N LYS A 38 27.57 8.97 -12.62
CA LYS A 38 27.18 9.05 -11.21
C LYS A 38 25.83 9.73 -11.03
N PRO A 39 24.83 9.07 -10.41
CA PRO A 39 23.56 9.72 -10.10
C PRO A 39 23.81 10.89 -9.15
N ARG A 40 23.16 12.02 -9.43
CA ARG A 40 23.27 13.20 -8.55
C ARG A 40 22.76 12.83 -7.15
N GLN A 41 23.32 13.43 -6.10
CA GLN A 41 22.84 13.21 -4.71
C GLN A 41 21.32 13.39 -4.58
N ARG A 42 20.74 14.32 -5.34
CA ARG A 42 19.29 14.52 -5.41
C ARG A 42 18.55 13.30 -5.95
N GLU A 43 19.04 12.69 -7.01
CA GLU A 43 18.45 11.49 -7.62
C GLU A 43 18.57 10.30 -6.69
N GLN A 44 19.70 10.15 -5.99
CA GLN A 44 19.88 9.12 -4.97
C GLN A 44 18.85 9.26 -3.83
N ARG A 45 18.69 10.47 -3.28
CA ARG A 45 17.68 10.74 -2.24
C ARG A 45 16.27 10.48 -2.74
N GLN A 46 16.00 10.82 -3.99
CA GLN A 46 14.70 10.58 -4.62
C GLN A 46 14.43 9.10 -4.82
N ALA A 47 15.42 8.32 -5.26
CA ALA A 47 15.33 6.87 -5.38
C ALA A 47 15.09 6.21 -4.03
N MET A 48 15.77 6.65 -2.96
CA MET A 48 15.53 6.17 -1.59
C MET A 48 14.13 6.49 -1.07
N LEU A 49 13.60 7.67 -1.38
CA LEU A 49 12.21 8.00 -1.06
C LEU A 49 11.26 7.08 -1.85
N ASP A 50 11.51 6.91 -3.14
CA ASP A 50 10.63 6.18 -4.04
C ASP A 50 10.54 4.70 -3.61
N THR A 51 11.66 4.07 -3.24
CA THR A 51 11.67 2.71 -2.68
C THR A 51 10.88 2.61 -1.38
N ARG A 52 11.03 3.55 -0.46
CA ARG A 52 10.27 3.56 0.81
C ARG A 52 8.76 3.73 0.59
N VAL A 53 8.38 4.59 -0.34
CA VAL A 53 6.96 4.80 -0.69
C VAL A 53 6.39 3.52 -1.32
N ALA A 54 7.14 2.86 -2.21
CA ALA A 54 6.72 1.60 -2.83
C ALA A 54 6.53 0.48 -1.80
N THR A 55 7.49 0.28 -0.90
CA THR A 55 7.40 -0.77 0.13
C THR A 55 6.22 -0.52 1.07
N ALA A 56 6.07 0.71 1.57
CA ALA A 56 4.94 1.10 2.42
C ALA A 56 3.58 0.90 1.71
N PHE A 57 3.51 1.20 0.41
CA PHE A 57 2.31 1.01 -0.40
C PHE A 57 1.96 -0.46 -0.61
N GLN A 58 2.96 -1.31 -0.86
CA GLN A 58 2.78 -2.76 -1.00
C GLN A 58 2.33 -3.42 0.30
N VAL A 59 2.96 -3.08 1.44
CA VAL A 59 2.59 -3.58 2.78
C VAL A 59 1.12 -3.29 3.09
N LYS A 60 0.60 -2.15 2.64
CA LYS A 60 -0.82 -1.75 2.82
C LYS A 60 -1.73 -2.17 1.67
N LYS A 61 -1.33 -3.18 0.88
CA LYS A 61 -2.12 -3.78 -0.20
C LYS A 61 -2.64 -2.77 -1.22
N SER A 62 -1.87 -1.71 -1.48
CA SER A 62 -2.23 -0.63 -2.39
C SER A 62 -3.48 0.18 -2.00
N CYS A 63 -3.98 0.08 -0.77
CA CYS A 63 -5.19 0.79 -0.34
C CYS A 63 -4.92 2.24 0.12
N TYR A 64 -3.66 2.59 0.38
CA TYR A 64 -3.31 3.86 1.02
C TYR A 64 -2.87 4.90 -0.01
N GLY A 65 -3.52 6.06 0.01
CA GLY A 65 -3.10 7.24 -0.74
C GLY A 65 -1.99 8.02 -0.02
N ALA A 66 -1.53 9.10 -0.65
CA ALA A 66 -0.39 9.90 -0.20
C ALA A 66 -0.49 10.38 1.26
N TRP A 67 -1.68 10.76 1.74
CA TRP A 67 -1.86 11.21 3.12
C TRP A 67 -1.67 10.09 4.15
N ARG A 68 -2.25 8.91 3.91
CA ARG A 68 -2.09 7.75 4.81
C ARG A 68 -0.66 7.21 4.79
N LEU A 69 -0.02 7.21 3.62
CA LEU A 69 1.40 6.88 3.49
C LEU A 69 2.30 7.86 4.23
N CYS A 70 1.97 9.15 4.22
CA CYS A 70 2.68 10.18 4.97
C CYS A 70 2.69 9.89 6.47
N GLN A 71 1.53 9.53 7.04
CA GLN A 71 1.47 9.18 8.45
C GLN A 71 2.20 7.87 8.76
N LEU A 72 2.13 6.88 7.88
CA LEU A 72 2.83 5.62 8.05
C LEU A 72 4.35 5.83 8.07
N LEU A 73 4.87 6.56 7.09
CA LEU A 73 6.29 6.90 7.01
C LEU A 73 6.75 7.74 8.21
N ALA A 74 5.91 8.66 8.70
CA ALA A 74 6.21 9.42 9.91
C ALA A 74 6.33 8.53 11.17
N LYS A 75 5.52 7.47 11.28
CA LYS A 75 5.63 6.48 12.36
C LYS A 75 6.94 5.67 12.27
N ASP A 76 7.42 5.45 11.06
CA ASP A 76 8.70 4.77 10.80
C ASP A 76 9.91 5.73 10.93
N GLY A 77 9.71 6.96 11.41
CA GLY A 77 10.77 7.97 11.63
C GLY A 77 11.09 8.84 10.40
N TRP A 78 10.35 8.68 9.30
CA TRP A 78 10.59 9.40 8.04
C TRP A 78 9.53 10.49 7.79
N CYS A 79 9.86 11.70 8.20
CA CYS A 79 8.98 12.86 8.01
C CYS A 79 9.13 13.44 6.59
N TYR A 80 8.13 13.22 5.74
CA TYR A 80 8.03 13.84 4.42
C TYR A 80 6.74 14.66 4.28
N ASN A 81 6.77 15.70 3.44
CA ASN A 81 5.55 16.42 3.10
C ASN A 81 4.64 15.55 2.21
N ARG A 82 3.33 15.67 2.40
CA ARG A 82 2.29 15.06 1.55
C ARG A 82 2.56 15.28 0.05
N LYS A 83 2.97 16.49 -0.36
CA LYS A 83 3.26 16.79 -1.77
C LYS A 83 4.43 15.96 -2.30
N THR A 84 5.46 15.75 -1.48
CA THR A 84 6.64 14.96 -1.83
C THR A 84 6.27 13.49 -2.06
N ILE A 85 5.44 12.93 -1.19
CA ILE A 85 4.94 11.56 -1.34
C ILE A 85 4.00 11.44 -2.54
N ALA A 86 3.09 12.40 -2.74
CA ALA A 86 2.21 12.41 -3.90
C ALA A 86 2.99 12.45 -5.23
N ASN A 87 4.04 13.27 -5.28
CA ASN A 87 4.94 13.32 -6.45
C ASN A 87 5.70 12.00 -6.64
N SER A 88 6.14 11.37 -5.55
CA SER A 88 6.75 10.03 -5.59
C SER A 88 5.79 8.98 -6.14
N MET A 89 4.56 8.93 -5.62
CA MET A 89 3.52 8.04 -6.14
C MET A 89 3.25 8.28 -7.63
N LYS A 90 3.17 9.55 -8.05
CA LYS A 90 2.96 9.92 -9.46
C LYS A 90 4.11 9.44 -10.36
N ARG A 91 5.37 9.66 -9.95
CA ARG A 91 6.55 9.18 -10.71
C ARG A 91 6.56 7.66 -10.87
N GLN A 92 6.10 6.95 -9.84
CA GLN A 92 6.08 5.49 -9.81
C GLN A 92 4.78 4.88 -10.37
N GLY A 93 3.81 5.69 -10.79
CA GLY A 93 2.50 5.20 -11.25
C GLY A 93 1.65 4.52 -10.18
N LEU A 94 1.91 4.80 -8.90
CA LEU A 94 1.19 4.17 -7.78
C LEU A 94 -0.17 4.85 -7.58
N VAL A 95 -1.25 4.12 -7.83
CA VAL A 95 -2.62 4.59 -7.63
C VAL A 95 -3.31 3.74 -6.56
N ALA A 96 -3.84 4.40 -5.53
CA ALA A 96 -4.53 3.70 -4.45
C ALA A 96 -5.79 3.00 -4.98
N LYS A 97 -5.91 1.70 -4.69
CA LYS A 97 -7.08 0.90 -5.02
C LYS A 97 -8.23 1.28 -4.09
N ALA A 98 -9.36 1.70 -4.67
CA ALA A 98 -10.59 1.89 -3.92
C ALA A 98 -11.06 0.55 -3.35
N ALA A 99 -11.56 0.56 -2.12
CA ALA A 99 -12.23 -0.61 -1.57
C ALA A 99 -13.46 -0.92 -2.43
N ARG A 100 -13.64 -2.18 -2.81
CA ARG A 100 -14.84 -2.62 -3.54
C ARG A 100 -16.05 -2.31 -2.67
N LYS A 101 -17.07 -1.64 -3.25
CA LYS A 101 -18.32 -1.34 -2.55
C LYS A 101 -18.89 -2.64 -1.99
N PHE A 102 -19.13 -2.67 -0.68
CA PHE A 102 -19.77 -3.81 -0.03
C PHE A 102 -21.13 -4.04 -0.70
N LYS A 103 -21.33 -5.24 -1.24
CA LYS A 103 -22.62 -5.67 -1.81
C LYS A 103 -23.28 -6.52 -0.73
N ALA A 104 -24.36 -6.03 -0.15
CA ALA A 104 -25.15 -6.81 0.79
C ALA A 104 -25.67 -8.06 0.06
N THR A 105 -25.21 -9.23 0.49
CA THR A 105 -25.60 -10.53 -0.06
C THR A 105 -27.01 -10.93 0.37
N THR A 106 -27.49 -10.34 1.47
CA THR A 106 -28.77 -10.66 2.09
C THR A 106 -29.79 -9.56 1.78
N HIS A 107 -30.77 -9.89 0.95
CA HIS A 107 -31.93 -9.05 0.72
C HIS A 107 -33.02 -9.44 1.73
N SER A 108 -33.07 -8.76 2.88
CA SER A 108 -34.05 -9.04 3.95
C SER A 108 -35.51 -8.79 3.56
N ARG A 109 -35.75 -8.12 2.43
CA ARG A 109 -37.09 -7.93 1.83
C ARG A 109 -37.32 -8.89 0.65
N HIS A 110 -37.11 -10.18 0.84
CA HIS A 110 -37.40 -11.17 -0.20
C HIS A 110 -38.85 -11.67 -0.08
N SER A 111 -39.45 -12.05 -1.20
CA SER A 111 -40.76 -12.71 -1.23
C SER A 111 -40.70 -14.20 -0.87
N LEU A 112 -39.52 -14.72 -0.51
CA LEU A 112 -39.39 -16.10 -0.03
C LEU A 112 -40.13 -16.25 1.32
N PRO A 113 -40.74 -17.42 1.58
CA PRO A 113 -41.47 -17.67 2.80
C PRO A 113 -40.55 -17.47 4.01
N VAL A 114 -40.91 -16.48 4.82
CA VAL A 114 -40.28 -16.25 6.12
C VAL A 114 -40.84 -17.30 7.07
N SER A 115 -39.97 -18.12 7.65
CA SER A 115 -40.39 -19.08 8.68
C SER A 115 -41.03 -18.33 9.84
N PRO A 116 -42.21 -18.73 10.33
CA PRO A 116 -42.86 -18.06 11.46
C PRO A 116 -41.94 -18.09 12.68
N ASN A 117 -41.83 -16.97 13.39
CA ASN A 117 -41.05 -16.87 14.62
C ASN A 117 -41.83 -17.55 15.76
N LEU A 118 -41.70 -18.88 15.86
CA LEU A 118 -42.38 -19.72 16.86
C LEU A 118 -41.97 -19.40 18.31
N LEU A 119 -40.89 -18.64 18.52
CA LEU A 119 -40.44 -18.27 19.86
C LEU A 119 -41.17 -17.04 20.38
N GLU A 120 -41.64 -16.13 19.53
CA GLU A 120 -42.32 -14.88 19.92
C GLU A 120 -41.63 -14.13 21.10
N GLN A 121 -40.29 -14.21 21.18
CA GLN A 121 -39.47 -13.69 22.30
C GLN A 121 -39.77 -14.30 23.67
N ASN A 122 -40.53 -15.40 23.73
CA ASN A 122 -40.65 -16.21 24.92
C ASN A 122 -39.43 -17.14 25.05
N PHE A 123 -38.50 -16.79 25.93
CA PHE A 123 -37.30 -17.59 26.22
C PHE A 123 -37.47 -18.53 27.42
N THR A 124 -38.65 -18.56 28.06
CA THR A 124 -38.90 -19.48 29.17
C THR A 124 -39.07 -20.91 28.67
N ALA A 125 -38.39 -21.86 29.30
CA ALA A 125 -38.47 -23.29 28.99
C ALA A 125 -38.58 -24.08 30.31
N THR A 126 -39.44 -25.10 30.32
CA THR A 126 -39.70 -25.92 31.51
C THR A 126 -38.74 -27.10 31.62
N ALA A 127 -38.08 -27.46 30.51
CA ALA A 127 -37.04 -28.49 30.45
C ALA A 127 -35.95 -28.14 29.40
N PRO A 128 -34.74 -28.73 29.51
CA PRO A 128 -33.70 -28.60 28.48
C PRO A 128 -34.18 -29.04 27.09
N ASN A 129 -33.55 -28.54 26.04
CA ASN A 129 -33.81 -28.88 24.62
C ASN A 129 -35.19 -28.51 24.07
N GLN A 130 -35.98 -27.70 24.78
CA GLN A 130 -37.31 -27.26 24.29
C GLN A 130 -37.24 -26.07 23.33
N LYS A 131 -36.20 -25.23 23.45
CA LYS A 131 -36.00 -24.04 22.63
C LYS A 131 -34.54 -23.96 22.23
N TRP A 132 -34.29 -23.85 20.92
CA TRP A 132 -32.95 -23.75 20.34
C TRP A 132 -32.87 -22.47 19.52
N VAL A 133 -31.92 -21.60 19.82
CA VAL A 133 -31.61 -20.42 19.01
C VAL A 133 -30.32 -20.71 18.26
N GLY A 134 -30.43 -20.95 16.96
CA GLY A 134 -29.29 -20.99 16.06
C GLY A 134 -29.10 -19.63 15.42
N ALA A 135 -27.97 -18.95 15.65
CA ALA A 135 -27.59 -17.84 14.79
C ALA A 135 -27.44 -18.37 13.35
N PRO A 136 -28.06 -17.74 12.33
CA PRO A 136 -27.90 -18.21 10.97
C PRO A 136 -26.45 -17.95 10.57
N TYR A 137 -25.69 -19.05 10.39
CA TYR A 137 -24.32 -19.11 9.89
C TYR A 137 -23.20 -18.73 10.86
N VAL A 138 -22.88 -19.63 11.80
CA VAL A 138 -21.47 -19.87 12.17
C VAL A 138 -21.25 -21.38 12.27
N ARG A 139 -20.33 -21.90 11.45
CA ARG A 139 -19.84 -23.28 11.52
C ARG A 139 -18.59 -23.27 12.40
N LEU A 140 -18.65 -23.80 13.62
CA LEU A 140 -17.65 -24.69 14.25
C LEU A 140 -17.88 -24.87 15.77
N VAL A 141 -17.70 -26.13 16.17
CA VAL A 141 -17.35 -26.71 17.49
C VAL A 141 -18.20 -26.30 18.69
N VAL A 142 -18.89 -27.32 19.21
CA VAL A 142 -19.56 -27.35 20.50
C VAL A 142 -18.57 -26.93 21.59
N ALA A 143 -18.74 -25.73 22.13
CA ALA A 143 -18.22 -25.38 23.44
C ALA A 143 -19.42 -25.35 24.40
N PHE A 144 -19.42 -26.27 25.36
CA PHE A 144 -20.34 -26.32 26.48
C PHE A 144 -20.06 -25.10 27.36
N ILE A 145 -21.01 -24.18 27.48
CA ILE A 145 -20.97 -23.12 28.50
C ILE A 145 -21.95 -23.55 29.58
N ASP A 146 -21.43 -24.08 30.68
CA ASP A 146 -22.18 -24.19 31.94
C ASP A 146 -22.50 -22.77 32.42
N PHE A 147 -23.78 -22.46 32.50
CA PHE A 147 -24.31 -21.17 32.97
C PHE A 147 -24.85 -21.29 34.41
N ASP A 148 -24.13 -22.02 35.28
CA ASP A 148 -24.44 -22.13 36.71
C ASP A 148 -23.47 -21.26 37.52
N ASN A 149 -23.60 -19.93 37.39
CA ASN A 149 -23.37 -18.95 38.47
C ASN A 149 -23.46 -17.52 37.93
N TRP A 150 -24.67 -16.98 37.87
CA TRP A 150 -24.84 -15.53 37.92
C TRP A 150 -26.11 -15.17 38.70
N GLY A 151 -25.92 -14.61 39.90
CA GLY A 151 -26.94 -13.82 40.59
C GLY A 151 -27.55 -14.42 41.86
N ARG A 152 -26.75 -14.59 42.93
CA ARG A 152 -27.23 -14.26 44.28
C ARG A 152 -26.50 -13.00 44.74
N ASN A 153 -27.21 -11.88 44.77
CA ASN A 153 -27.10 -10.79 45.74
C ASN A 153 -28.12 -9.71 45.36
N GLY A 154 -29.05 -9.46 46.28
CA GLY A 154 -30.17 -8.53 46.15
C GLY A 154 -31.39 -9.08 46.85
#